data_AF-A0AAW8BZG5-F1
#
_entry.id   AF-A0AAW8BZG5-F1
#
_cell.length_a   1.000
_cell.length_b   1.000
_cell.length_c   1.000
_cell.angle_alpha   90.00
_cell.angle_beta   90.00
_cell.angle_gamma   90.00
#
_symmetry.space_group_name_H-M   'P 1'
#
loop_
_entity.id
_entity.type
_entity.pdbx_description
1 polymer ?
#
loop_
_entity_poly.entity_id
_entity_poly.type
_entity_poly.pdbx_seq_one_letter_code
_entity_poly.pdbx_strand_id
1 'polypeptide(L)'
;MLRTLLNITGLKEGRIKAAEFGQGVDKAMKEALEGTNISAEQVQKWGQAVANGGKEGSAAMTEIAQALSQVDDETKRNELGVKFFGR
;
A
#
# COMPACT_ATOMS: atom_id res chain seq x y z
N MET A 1 37.86 -18.68 3.88
CA MET A 1 36.67 -18.86 3.01
C MET A 1 35.51 -18.12 3.64
N LEU A 2 35.12 -16.96 3.10
CA LEU A 2 34.07 -16.14 3.70
C LEU A 2 33.20 -15.51 2.59
N ARG A 3 32.08 -16.14 2.21
CA ARG A 3 31.05 -15.46 1.40
C ARG A 3 29.69 -16.15 1.41
N THR A 4 29.00 -16.17 2.55
CA THR A 4 27.57 -16.60 2.59
C THR A 4 26.67 -15.74 3.47
N LEU A 5 27.13 -14.57 3.93
CA LEU A 5 26.38 -13.70 4.86
C LEU A 5 25.74 -12.46 4.22
N LEU A 6 25.20 -12.55 2.99
CA LEU A 6 24.59 -11.37 2.34
C LEU A 6 23.11 -11.50 1.97
N ASN A 7 22.42 -12.59 2.32
CA ASN A 7 21.04 -12.80 1.86
C ASN A 7 19.95 -12.79 2.96
N ILE A 8 20.32 -12.45 4.20
CA ILE A 8 19.39 -12.48 5.34
C ILE A 8 18.97 -11.06 5.77
N THR A 9 19.79 -10.04 5.48
CA THR A 9 19.53 -8.64 5.90
C THR A 9 18.37 -8.02 5.14
N GLY A 10 18.37 -8.10 3.80
CA GLY A 10 17.28 -7.55 2.97
C GLY A 10 15.93 -8.25 3.18
N LEU A 11 15.93 -9.57 3.45
CA LEU A 11 14.70 -10.31 3.74
C LEU A 11 14.13 -9.98 5.13
N LYS A 12 15.00 -9.70 6.11
CA LYS A 12 14.59 -9.21 7.44
C LYS A 12 14.06 -7.79 7.37
N GLU A 13 14.73 -6.89 6.66
CA GLU A 13 14.27 -5.51 6.45
C GLU A 13 12.96 -5.45 5.68
N GLY A 14 12.80 -6.29 4.65
CA GLY A 14 11.53 -6.44 3.92
C GLY A 14 10.39 -6.94 4.82
N ARG A 15 10.65 -7.86 5.75
CA ARG A 15 9.65 -8.31 6.74
C ARG A 15 9.31 -7.23 7.77
N ILE A 16 10.26 -6.40 8.18
CA ILE A 16 10.01 -5.29 9.11
C ILE A 16 9.18 -4.21 8.40
N LYS A 17 9.55 -3.80 7.18
CA LYS A 17 8.78 -2.84 6.38
C LYS A 17 7.39 -3.37 6.01
N ALA A 18 7.26 -4.66 5.69
CA ALA A 18 5.97 -5.29 5.44
C ALA A 18 5.12 -5.45 6.72
N ALA A 19 5.76 -5.63 7.87
CA ALA A 19 5.08 -5.59 9.16
C ALA A 19 4.70 -4.16 9.56
N GLU A 20 5.47 -3.14 9.21
CA GLU A 20 5.09 -1.72 9.38
C GLU A 20 3.91 -1.37 8.46
N PHE A 21 3.91 -1.82 7.21
CA PHE A 21 2.75 -1.75 6.31
C PHE A 21 1.54 -2.56 6.82
N GLY A 22 1.78 -3.71 7.45
CA GLY A 22 0.76 -4.58 8.05
C GLY A 22 0.28 -4.15 9.44
N GLN A 23 1.02 -3.28 10.13
CA GLN A 23 0.67 -2.69 11.42
C GLN A 23 0.02 -1.32 11.26
N GLY A 24 0.19 -0.66 10.13
CA GLY A 24 -0.32 0.68 9.90
C GLY A 24 -0.79 0.86 8.47
N VAL A 25 -2.07 0.53 8.23
CA VAL A 25 -2.91 1.53 7.57
C VAL A 25 -2.84 2.74 8.51
N ASP A 26 -1.87 3.63 8.24
CA ASP A 26 -1.52 4.74 9.11
C ASP A 26 -2.79 5.54 9.43
N LYS A 27 -2.85 6.26 10.54
CA LYS A 27 -4.10 6.94 10.96
C LYS A 27 -4.66 7.82 9.84
N ALA A 28 -3.76 8.46 9.10
CA ALA A 28 -4.05 9.25 7.91
C ALA A 28 -4.69 8.43 6.77
N MET A 29 -4.33 7.16 6.60
CA MET A 29 -4.94 6.28 5.62
C MET A 29 -6.32 5.81 6.10
N LYS A 30 -6.51 5.51 7.40
CA LYS A 30 -7.84 5.19 7.94
C LYS A 30 -8.81 6.37 7.83
N GLU A 31 -8.38 7.58 8.17
CA GLU A 31 -9.18 8.81 8.02
C GLU A 31 -9.52 9.09 6.55
N ALA A 32 -8.59 8.81 5.64
CA ALA A 32 -8.84 8.99 4.22
C ALA A 32 -9.80 7.91 3.65
N LEU A 33 -9.83 6.73 4.25
CA LEU A 33 -10.79 5.66 3.93
C LEU A 33 -12.16 5.88 4.57
N GLU A 34 -12.27 6.68 5.64
CA GLU A 34 -13.55 6.99 6.28
C GLU A 34 -14.49 7.69 5.31
N GLY A 35 -15.69 7.12 5.16
CA GLY A 35 -16.69 7.61 4.20
C GLY A 35 -16.43 7.20 2.76
N THR A 36 -15.49 6.27 2.52
CA THR A 36 -15.34 5.57 1.23
C THR A 36 -15.80 4.13 1.36
N ASN A 37 -16.08 3.46 0.23
CA ASN A 37 -16.35 2.02 0.20
C ASN A 37 -15.10 1.14 0.26
N ILE A 38 -13.94 1.72 0.58
CA ILE A 38 -12.65 1.02 0.56
C ILE A 38 -12.35 0.50 1.96
N SER A 39 -12.15 -0.82 2.08
CA SER A 39 -11.81 -1.42 3.38
C SER A 39 -10.30 -1.36 3.67
N ALA A 40 -9.95 -1.29 4.96
CA ALA A 40 -8.56 -1.34 5.40
C ALA A 40 -7.84 -2.63 4.94
N GLU A 41 -8.56 -3.75 4.86
CA GLU A 41 -8.02 -5.02 4.33
C GLU A 41 -7.69 -4.95 2.84
N GLN A 42 -8.53 -4.29 2.02
CA GLN A 42 -8.23 -4.07 0.60
C GLN A 42 -6.99 -3.19 0.45
N VAL A 43 -6.89 -2.12 1.22
CA VAL A 43 -5.71 -1.24 1.22
C VAL A 43 -4.45 -2.00 1.61
N GLN A 44 -4.53 -2.86 2.62
CA GLN A 44 -3.38 -3.67 3.05
C GLN A 44 -2.96 -4.66 1.94
N LYS A 45 -3.91 -5.29 1.26
CA LYS A 45 -3.65 -6.15 0.09
C LYS A 45 -2.99 -5.38 -1.04
N TRP A 46 -3.51 -4.20 -1.37
CA TRP A 46 -2.91 -3.36 -2.42
C TRP A 46 -1.50 -2.92 -2.04
N GLY A 47 -1.29 -2.49 -0.80
CA GLY A 47 0.04 -2.12 -0.30
C GLY A 47 1.04 -3.27 -0.41
N GLN A 48 0.64 -4.49 -0.05
CA GLN A 48 1.47 -5.68 -0.20
C GLN A 48 1.77 -6.01 -1.68
N ALA A 49 0.76 -5.94 -2.54
CA ALA A 49 0.91 -6.22 -3.96
C ALA A 49 1.80 -5.17 -4.65
N VAL A 50 1.61 -3.88 -4.35
CA VAL A 50 2.45 -2.78 -4.83
C VAL A 50 3.90 -2.95 -4.33
N ALA A 51 4.09 -3.33 -3.07
CA ALA A 51 5.42 -3.60 -2.51
C ALA A 51 6.10 -4.84 -3.14
N ASN A 52 5.33 -5.89 -3.46
CA ASN A 52 5.82 -7.05 -4.19
C ASN A 52 6.20 -6.72 -5.64
N GLY A 53 5.58 -5.67 -6.22
CA GLY A 53 5.87 -5.19 -7.56
C GLY A 53 5.43 -6.15 -8.68
N GLY A 54 5.81 -5.84 -9.92
CA GLY A 54 5.50 -6.67 -11.08
C GLY A 54 4.02 -6.61 -11.50
N LYS A 55 3.47 -7.76 -11.91
CA LYS A 55 2.08 -7.84 -12.42
C LYS A 55 1.06 -7.58 -11.32
N GLU A 56 1.27 -8.11 -10.13
CA GLU A 56 0.37 -7.94 -8.98
C GLU A 56 0.36 -6.49 -8.50
N GLY A 57 1.52 -5.85 -8.41
CA GLY A 57 1.59 -4.42 -8.06
C GLY A 57 0.94 -3.51 -9.11
N SER A 58 1.08 -3.82 -10.39
CA SER A 58 0.40 -3.06 -11.46
C SER A 58 -1.13 -3.23 -11.41
N ALA A 59 -1.61 -4.46 -11.14
CA ALA A 59 -3.03 -4.73 -10.95
C ALA A 59 -3.58 -3.98 -9.72
N ALA A 60 -2.86 -4.03 -8.59
CA ALA A 60 -3.24 -3.30 -7.38
C ALA A 60 -3.30 -1.78 -7.58
N MET A 61 -2.37 -1.18 -8.32
CA MET A 61 -2.46 0.25 -8.67
C MET A 61 -3.70 0.58 -9.50
N THR A 62 -4.12 -0.34 -10.39
CA THR A 62 -5.32 -0.16 -11.20
C THR A 62 -6.58 -0.26 -10.35
N GLU A 63 -6.63 -1.23 -9.43
CA GLU A 63 -7.73 -1.38 -8.47
C GLU A 63 -7.83 -0.17 -7.53
N ILE A 64 -6.69 0.34 -7.02
CA ILE A 64 -6.66 1.59 -6.25
C ILE A 64 -7.27 2.73 -7.06
N ALA A 65 -6.84 2.93 -8.31
CA ALA A 65 -7.35 4.01 -9.15
C ALA A 65 -8.86 3.88 -9.43
N GLN A 66 -9.36 2.65 -9.62
CA GLN A 66 -10.79 2.38 -9.74
C GLN A 66 -11.54 2.67 -8.44
N ALA A 67 -11.01 2.26 -7.30
CA ALA A 67 -11.64 2.52 -6.01
C ALA A 67 -11.70 4.03 -5.72
N LEU A 68 -10.64 4.77 -6.06
CA LEU A 68 -10.59 6.22 -5.97
C LEU A 68 -11.59 6.91 -6.92
N SER A 69 -11.84 6.36 -8.11
CA SER A 69 -12.84 6.93 -9.02
C SER A 69 -14.28 6.71 -8.53
N GLN A 70 -14.50 5.73 -7.65
CA GLN A 70 -15.77 5.51 -6.95
C GLN A 70 -15.92 6.36 -5.68
N VAL A 71 -14.90 7.14 -5.29
CA VAL A 71 -15.02 8.11 -4.20
C VAL A 71 -15.69 9.37 -4.75
N ASP A 72 -16.92 9.62 -4.29
CA ASP A 72 -17.72 10.78 -4.71
C ASP A 72 -17.10 12.13 -4.31
N ASP A 73 -16.38 12.15 -3.18
CA ASP A 73 -15.72 13.35 -2.67
C ASP A 73 -14.36 13.55 -3.37
N GLU A 74 -14.31 14.54 -4.25
CA GLU A 74 -13.10 14.89 -5.01
C GLU A 74 -11.92 15.28 -4.11
N THR A 75 -12.17 15.88 -2.95
CA THR A 75 -11.14 16.24 -1.98
C THR A 75 -10.50 14.98 -1.41
N LYS A 76 -11.34 14.03 -0.96
CA LYS A 76 -10.87 12.74 -0.44
C LYS A 76 -10.17 11.91 -1.51
N ARG A 77 -10.69 11.91 -2.74
CA ARG A 77 -10.06 11.24 -3.88
C ARG A 77 -8.66 11.76 -4.13
N ASN A 78 -8.47 13.08 -4.14
CA ASN A 78 -7.14 13.68 -4.30
C ASN A 78 -6.23 13.35 -3.12
N GLU A 79 -6.74 13.47 -1.89
CA GLU A 79 -5.95 13.20 -0.70
C GLU A 79 -5.46 11.74 -0.64
N LEU A 80 -6.35 10.80 -0.94
CA LEU A 80 -6.01 9.40 -1.09
C LEU A 80 -5.06 9.16 -2.27
N GLY A 81 -5.29 9.80 -3.42
CA GLY A 81 -4.43 9.70 -4.59
C GLY A 81 -2.99 10.14 -4.29
N VAL A 82 -2.82 11.25 -3.57
CA VAL A 82 -1.51 11.71 -3.09
C VAL A 82 -0.89 10.69 -2.11
N LYS A 83 -1.68 10.11 -1.19
CA LYS A 83 -1.19 9.08 -0.25
C LYS A 83 -0.78 7.78 -0.95
N PHE A 84 -1.51 7.35 -1.97
CA PHE A 84 -1.24 6.10 -2.71
C PHE A 84 -0.13 6.25 -3.75
N PHE A 85 -0.07 7.38 -4.46
CA PHE A 85 0.82 7.58 -5.61
C PHE A 85 1.97 8.57 -5.37
N GLY A 86 1.96 9.30 -4.26
CA GLY A 86 3.06 10.17 -3.83
C GLY A 86 3.41 11.31 -4.78
N ARG A 87 2.44 11.82 -5.56
CA ARG A 87 2.65 12.96 -6.46
C ARG A 87 2.20 14.28 -5.87
#